data_AF-A0A537SKS6-F1
#
_entry.id   AF-A0A537SKS6-F1
#
_cell.length_a   1.000
_cell.length_b   1.000
_cell.length_c   1.000
_cell.angle_alpha   90.00
_cell.angle_beta   90.00
_cell.angle_gamma   90.00
#
_symmetry.space_group_name_H-M   'P 1'
#
loop_
_entity.id
_entity.type
_entity.pdbx_description
1 polymer ?
#
loop_
_entity_poly.entity_id
_entity_poly.type
_entity_poly.pdbx_seq_one_letter_code
_entity_poly.pdbx_strand_id
1 'polypeptide(L)'
;MERAAKKEAVEALNGLFKTTSVAVVAHYSGLTVAQMQKLRMQMKQAGASVKVSKNRLAKIALEGTDVVAIGSLLKGPTVIATSDDPVA
;
A
#
# COMPACT_ATOMS: atom_id res chain seq x y z
N MET A 1 16.69 -9.50 3.71
CA MET A 1 15.29 -9.91 3.98
C MET A 1 15.22 -11.42 3.92
N GLU A 2 15.28 -12.02 5.10
CA GLU A 2 15.10 -13.46 5.32
C GLU A 2 13.70 -13.90 4.89
N ARG A 3 13.50 -15.18 4.56
CA ARG A 3 12.21 -15.68 4.05
C ARG A 3 11.07 -15.51 5.07
N ALA A 4 11.38 -15.57 6.36
CA ALA A 4 10.42 -15.35 7.45
C ALA A 4 9.84 -13.92 7.42
N ALA A 5 10.70 -12.89 7.45
CA ALA A 5 10.27 -11.49 7.40
C ALA A 5 9.48 -11.13 6.13
N LYS A 6 9.70 -11.85 5.00
CA LYS A 6 8.90 -11.66 3.78
C LYS A 6 7.48 -12.24 3.93
N LYS A 7 7.32 -13.36 4.63
CA LYS A 7 6.00 -13.95 4.89
C LYS A 7 5.17 -13.06 5.80
N GLU A 8 5.75 -12.60 6.91
CA GLU A 8 5.10 -11.66 7.82
C GLU A 8 4.67 -10.37 7.11
N ALA A 9 5.52 -9.84 6.22
CA ALA A 9 5.18 -8.67 5.43
C ALA A 9 4.00 -8.91 4.46
N VAL A 10 3.91 -10.12 3.88
CA VAL A 10 2.81 -10.52 2.99
C VAL A 10 1.53 -10.72 3.79
N GLU A 11 1.58 -11.38 4.94
CA GLU A 11 0.43 -11.58 5.84
C GLU A 11 -0.11 -10.26 6.37
N ALA A 12 0.77 -9.35 6.80
CA ALA A 12 0.38 -8.02 7.24
C ALA A 12 -0.27 -7.20 6.11
N LEU A 13 0.22 -7.34 4.87
CA LEU A 13 -0.40 -6.69 3.71
C LEU A 13 -1.76 -7.31 3.38
N ASN A 14 -1.90 -8.63 3.43
CA ASN A 14 -3.16 -9.33 3.18
C ASN A 14 -4.21 -8.94 4.24
N GLY A 15 -3.82 -8.85 5.51
CA GLY A 15 -4.66 -8.36 6.59
C GLY A 15 -5.15 -6.94 6.34
N LEU A 16 -4.25 -6.03 5.96
CA LEU A 16 -4.61 -4.66 5.59
C LEU A 16 -5.59 -4.65 4.40
N PHE A 17 -5.33 -5.38 3.33
CA PHE A 17 -6.23 -5.41 2.17
C PHE A 17 -7.62 -6.01 2.47
N LYS A 18 -7.75 -6.85 3.51
CA LYS A 18 -9.05 -7.38 3.95
C LYS A 18 -9.85 -6.42 4.82
N THR A 19 -9.18 -5.61 5.64
CA THR A 19 -9.85 -4.66 6.53
C THR A 19 -10.17 -3.34 5.84
N THR A 20 -9.36 -2.96 4.85
CA THR A 20 -9.46 -1.65 4.19
C THR A 20 -10.57 -1.66 3.12
N SER A 21 -11.43 -0.66 3.12
CA SER A 21 -12.50 -0.48 2.12
C SER A 21 -11.97 0.07 0.78
N VAL A 22 -10.94 0.93 0.81
CA VAL A 22 -10.36 1.55 -0.39
C VAL A 22 -8.83 1.46 -0.38
N ALA A 23 -8.26 0.92 -1.47
CA ALA A 23 -6.83 0.90 -1.73
C ALA A 23 -6.50 1.76 -2.96
N VAL A 24 -5.67 2.79 -2.78
CA VAL A 24 -5.18 3.67 -3.84
C VAL A 24 -3.71 3.35 -4.12
N VAL A 25 -3.39 3.08 -5.39
CA VAL A 25 -2.01 2.90 -5.85
C VAL A 25 -1.57 4.15 -6.59
N ALA A 26 -0.50 4.78 -6.10
CA ALA A 26 0.07 5.98 -6.69
C ALA A 26 1.55 5.77 -7.01
N HIS A 27 2.00 6.31 -8.14
CA HIS A 27 3.42 6.38 -8.48
C HIS A 27 4.02 7.66 -7.89
N TYR A 28 5.09 7.53 -7.10
CA TYR A 28 5.71 8.67 -6.41
C TYR A 28 7.01 9.13 -7.07
N SER A 29 7.27 8.73 -8.32
CA SER A 29 8.45 9.16 -9.07
C SER A 29 8.49 10.68 -9.19
N GLY A 30 9.51 11.31 -8.59
CA GLY A 30 9.72 12.76 -8.63
C GLY A 30 9.28 13.52 -7.36
N LEU A 31 8.74 12.83 -6.35
CA LEU A 31 8.43 13.46 -5.06
C LEU A 31 9.67 13.54 -4.18
N THR A 32 9.88 14.72 -3.59
CA THR A 32 10.90 14.91 -2.54
C THR A 32 10.46 14.30 -1.21
N VAL A 33 11.42 14.00 -0.33
CA VAL A 33 11.13 13.45 1.01
C VAL A 33 10.17 14.35 1.80
N ALA A 34 10.32 15.68 1.68
CA ALA A 34 9.46 16.65 2.35
C ALA A 34 8.00 16.58 1.87
N GLN A 35 7.79 16.40 0.56
CA GLN A 35 6.44 16.24 0.00
C GLN A 35 5.82 14.89 0.42
N MET A 36 6.61 13.82 0.47
CA MET A 36 6.17 12.52 0.98
C MET A 36 5.79 12.55 2.46
N GLN A 37 6.53 13.30 3.29
CA GLN A 37 6.17 13.50 4.69
C GLN A 37 4.86 14.28 4.84
N LYS A 38 4.67 15.35 4.05
CA LYS A 38 3.40 16.09 4.04
C LYS A 38 2.22 15.19 3.66
N LEU A 39 2.35 14.40 2.60
CA LEU A 39 1.32 13.44 2.19
C LEU A 39 1.01 12.41 3.29
N ARG A 40 2.05 11.86 3.92
CA ARG A 40 1.88 10.91 5.04
C ARG A 40 1.14 11.53 6.23
N MET A 41 1.43 12.79 6.55
CA MET A 41 0.74 13.49 7.64
C MET A 41 -0.72 13.75 7.30
N GLN A 42 -1.01 14.21 6.08
CA GLN A 42 -2.38 14.45 5.61
C GLN A 42 -3.20 13.16 5.59
N MET A 43 -2.64 12.07 5.05
CA MET A 43 -3.32 10.78 5.04
C MET A 43 -3.55 10.25 6.46
N LYS A 44 -2.59 10.42 7.38
CA LYS A 44 -2.79 10.02 8.78
C LYS A 44 -3.89 10.84 9.47
N GLN A 45 -4.03 12.13 9.14
CA GLN A 45 -5.12 12.97 9.65
C GLN A 45 -6.49 12.51 9.12
N ALA A 46 -6.54 12.05 7.88
CA ALA A 46 -7.71 11.45 7.25
C ALA A 46 -8.01 10.01 7.73
N GLY A 47 -7.23 9.44 8.66
CA GLY A 47 -7.38 8.05 9.08
C GLY A 47 -6.86 7.02 8.06
N ALA A 48 -6.21 7.48 6.99
CA ALA A 48 -5.59 6.63 5.99
C ALA A 48 -4.13 6.30 6.33
N SER A 49 -3.71 5.09 5.98
CA SER A 49 -2.34 4.61 6.15
C SER A 49 -1.61 4.54 4.81
N VAL A 50 -0.35 4.98 4.80
CA VAL A 50 0.49 5.01 3.59
C VAL A 50 1.70 4.10 3.78
N LYS A 51 1.76 3.02 3.00
CA LYS A 51 2.86 2.05 3.07
C LYS A 51 3.54 1.91 1.71
N VAL A 52 4.87 2.00 1.76
CA VAL A 52 5.73 1.68 0.61
C VAL A 52 6.15 0.23 0.79
N SER A 53 5.60 -0.66 -0.04
CA SER A 53 5.93 -2.07 -0.05
C SER A 53 6.57 -2.48 -1.37
N LYS A 54 7.48 -3.46 -1.34
CA LYS A 54 8.03 -4.03 -2.58
C LYS A 54 6.91 -4.59 -3.44
N ASN A 55 6.84 -4.18 -4.70
CA ASN A 55 5.77 -4.55 -5.63
C ASN A 55 5.61 -6.08 -5.74
N ARG A 56 6.72 -6.83 -5.71
CA ARG A 56 6.65 -8.30 -5.73
C ARG A 56 5.97 -8.89 -4.50
N LEU A 57 6.16 -8.31 -3.31
CA LEU A 57 5.47 -8.76 -2.10
C LEU A 57 4.01 -8.33 -2.11
N ALA A 58 3.71 -7.12 -2.59
CA ALA A 58 2.34 -6.65 -2.74
C ALA A 58 1.55 -7.50 -3.74
N LYS A 59 2.15 -7.91 -4.87
CA LYS A 59 1.52 -8.86 -5.81
C LYS A 59 1.15 -10.19 -5.16
N ILE A 60 2.07 -10.77 -4.38
CA ILE A 60 1.81 -12.01 -3.65
C ILE A 60 0.73 -11.81 -2.58
N ALA A 61 0.69 -10.65 -1.91
CA ALA A 61 -0.34 -10.34 -0.92
C ALA A 61 -1.73 -10.12 -1.55
N LEU A 62 -1.77 -9.65 -2.80
CA LEU A 62 -3.00 -9.45 -3.57
C LEU A 62 -3.56 -10.76 -4.14
N GLU A 63 -2.71 -11.74 -4.46
CA GLU A 63 -3.12 -13.09 -4.91
C GLU A 63 -4.04 -13.73 -3.85
N GLY A 64 -5.36 -13.70 -4.08
CA GLY A 64 -6.38 -14.19 -3.16
C GLY A 64 -7.27 -13.14 -2.48
N THR A 65 -7.21 -11.88 -2.90
CA THR A 65 -8.16 -10.82 -2.48
C THR A 65 -8.92 -10.27 -3.69
N ASP A 66 -10.08 -9.63 -3.49
CA ASP A 66 -10.89 -9.06 -4.58
C ASP A 66 -10.18 -7.89 -5.32
N VAL A 67 -9.03 -7.47 -4.79
CA VAL A 67 -8.20 -6.35 -5.25
C VAL A 67 -7.12 -6.78 -6.26
N VAL A 68 -7.12 -8.06 -6.72
CA VAL A 68 -6.15 -8.63 -7.68
C VAL A 68 -5.97 -7.77 -8.94
N ALA A 69 -7.03 -7.11 -9.42
CA ALA A 69 -6.99 -6.25 -10.61
C ALA A 69 -5.92 -5.12 -10.52
N ILE A 70 -5.64 -4.64 -9.29
CA ILE A 70 -4.66 -3.58 -9.02
C ILE A 70 -3.21 -4.08 -9.19
N GLY A 71 -2.98 -5.40 -9.22
CA GLY A 71 -1.64 -5.98 -9.41
C GLY A 71 -0.93 -5.54 -10.69
N SER A 72 -1.68 -5.14 -11.72
CA SER A 72 -1.15 -4.58 -12.98
C SER A 72 -0.54 -3.18 -12.82
N LEU A 73 -1.07 -2.38 -11.88
CA LEU A 73 -0.64 -1.02 -11.54
C LEU A 73 0.61 -1.00 -10.64
N LEU A 74 0.97 -2.13 -10.03
CA LEU A 74 2.17 -2.28 -9.20
C LEU A 74 3.47 -2.41 -10.05
N LYS A 75 3.71 -1.48 -10.97
CA LYS A 75 4.93 -1.38 -11.78
C LYS A 75 5.67 -0.07 -11.49
N GLY A 76 6.98 -0.13 -11.24
CA GLY A 76 7.77 1.07 -10.90
C GLY A 76 7.65 1.50 -9.42
N PRO A 77 8.02 2.74 -9.06
CA PRO A 77 8.00 3.22 -7.68
C PRO A 77 6.56 3.51 -7.23
N THR A 78 5.92 2.51 -6.61
CA THR A 78 4.53 2.59 -6.15
C THR A 78 4.42 2.73 -4.64
N VAL A 79 3.50 3.60 -4.22
CA VAL A 79 3.00 3.73 -2.86
C VAL A 79 1.59 3.15 -2.83
N ILE A 80 1.28 2.42 -1.77
CA ILE A 80 -0.07 1.94 -1.49
C ILE A 80 -0.60 2.79 -0.33
N ALA A 81 -1.68 3.51 -0.60
CA ALA A 81 -2.47 4.18 0.42
C ALA A 81 -3.73 3.37 0.66
N THR A 82 -3.98 3.03 1.92
CA THR A 82 -5.13 2.25 2.38
C THR A 82 -5.94 3.15 3.31
N SER A 83 -7.22 3.36 3.01
CA SER A 83 -8.15 4.10 3.88
C SER A 83 -9.33 3.23 4.27
N ASP A 84 -9.65 3.20 5.55
CA ASP A 84 -10.84 2.51 6.05
C ASP A 84 -12.11 3.32 5.71
N ASP A 85 -11.97 4.65 5.54
CA ASP A 85 -13.04 5.58 5.21
C ASP A 85 -12.97 6.00 3.73
N PRO A 86 -14.03 5.78 2.92
CA PRO A 86 -14.03 6.13 1.50
C PRO A 86 -14.11 7.65 1.21
N VAL A 87 -14.26 8.51 2.23
CA VAL A 87 -14.52 9.95 2.04
C VAL A 87 -13.54 10.89 2.79
N ALA A 88 -12.79 10.40 3.79
CA ALA A 88 -12.01 11.24 4.70
C ALA A 88 -10.62 11.65 4.17
#